data_AF-A0A1R0Z8Q9-F1
#
_entry.id   AF-A0A1R0Z8Q9-F1
#
_cell.length_a   1.000
_cell.length_b   1.000
_cell.length_c   1.000
_cell.angle_alpha   90.00
_cell.angle_beta   90.00
_cell.angle_gamma   90.00
#
_symmetry.space_group_name_H-M   'P 1'
#
loop_
_entity.id
_entity.type
_entity.pdbx_description
1 polymer ?
#
loop_
_entity_poly.entity_id
_entity_poly.type
_entity_poly.pdbx_seq_one_letter_code
_entity_poly.pdbx_strand_id
1 'polypeptide(L)'
;MSVKKLVLSMSGTFVLGIIVGGALLYNNSVYNSVKDALNGNATQNSVGSVDMSGMTQVNIQGMDLEAAMMAVQSSRASMLEDQLKDQIASVQAKNETISKLNQLLGVINEELAKFPSGAEANAAVKLEDDKGAMFTAMSMAIPQTKGQLENLLGQIKSQIDSASNSQQMDMLRLQSLTNKRNEAFDTMTNFIKKMQDSRSSVIGNMR
;
A
#
# COMPACT_ATOMS: atom_id res chain seq x y z
N MET A 1 34.47 -42.36 -2.87
CA MET A 1 35.03 -40.98 -2.90
C MET A 1 35.63 -40.78 -4.28
N SER A 2 34.87 -40.32 -5.27
CA SER A 2 34.48 -38.93 -5.59
C SER A 2 35.61 -38.08 -6.14
N VAL A 3 35.79 -38.08 -7.48
CA VAL A 3 36.24 -36.93 -8.29
C VAL A 3 35.75 -37.16 -9.73
N LYS A 4 34.65 -36.51 -10.15
CA LYS A 4 34.34 -36.35 -11.58
C LYS A 4 33.76 -34.96 -11.85
N LYS A 5 34.61 -34.16 -12.51
CA LYS A 5 34.32 -33.26 -13.63
C LYS A 5 33.13 -32.31 -13.48
N LEU A 6 33.41 -31.00 -13.41
CA LEU A 6 32.88 -30.05 -14.41
C LEU A 6 33.54 -28.67 -14.23
N VAL A 7 34.61 -28.44 -15.00
CA VAL A 7 35.11 -27.09 -15.29
C VAL A 7 34.95 -26.93 -16.80
N LEU A 8 34.33 -25.81 -17.19
CA LEU A 8 34.48 -25.14 -18.48
C LEU A 8 33.78 -25.73 -19.71
N SER A 9 32.64 -25.14 -20.06
CA SER A 9 32.40 -24.71 -21.44
C SER A 9 31.71 -23.34 -21.44
N MET A 10 32.51 -22.29 -21.58
CA MET A 10 32.06 -20.97 -22.03
C MET A 10 31.54 -21.07 -23.47
N SER A 11 30.33 -20.61 -23.74
CA SER A 11 30.00 -19.78 -24.92
C SER A 11 28.50 -19.47 -25.02
N GLY A 12 28.15 -18.19 -24.92
CA GLY A 12 27.08 -17.59 -25.74
C GLY A 12 25.66 -17.57 -25.17
N THR A 13 25.36 -16.59 -24.31
CA THR A 13 24.47 -15.46 -24.67
C THR A 13 24.53 -14.42 -23.56
N PHE A 14 24.91 -13.20 -23.94
CA PHE A 14 24.96 -12.03 -23.09
C PHE A 14 23.52 -11.52 -22.96
N VAL A 15 22.77 -11.99 -21.96
CA VAL A 15 21.48 -11.38 -21.59
C VAL A 15 21.77 -10.35 -20.51
N LEU A 16 21.92 -9.11 -20.94
CA LEU A 16 21.72 -7.92 -20.12
C LEU A 16 20.27 -7.94 -19.61
N GLY A 17 20.07 -8.02 -18.29
CA GLY A 17 18.72 -7.95 -17.71
C GLY A 17 18.63 -8.25 -16.22
N ILE A 18 19.10 -7.30 -15.39
CA ILE A 18 18.76 -7.13 -13.96
C ILE A 18 19.35 -8.16 -12.98
N ILE A 19 20.47 -7.76 -12.41
CA ILE A 19 20.95 -8.18 -11.09
C ILE A 19 19.92 -7.70 -10.04
N VAL A 20 19.09 -8.60 -9.50
CA VAL A 20 18.49 -8.41 -8.18
C VAL A 20 19.40 -9.13 -7.18
N GLY A 21 20.46 -8.43 -6.78
CA GLY A 21 21.33 -8.86 -5.70
C GLY A 21 20.57 -8.78 -4.39
N GLY A 22 20.31 -9.93 -3.78
CA GLY A 22 19.92 -10.02 -2.38
C GLY A 22 21.11 -9.68 -1.48
N ALA A 23 20.97 -8.61 -0.69
CA ALA A 23 21.51 -8.49 0.66
C ALA A 23 20.95 -7.20 1.29
N LEU A 24 20.52 -7.32 2.56
CA LEU A 24 19.95 -6.26 3.43
C LEU A 24 18.47 -5.96 3.07
N LEU A 25 17.47 -6.58 3.70
CA LEU A 25 17.06 -6.31 5.08
C LEU A 25 16.27 -7.51 5.64
N TYR A 26 16.94 -8.37 6.41
CA TYR A 26 16.30 -9.21 7.41
C TYR A 26 16.34 -8.42 8.73
N ASN A 27 15.22 -7.87 9.21
CA ASN A 27 15.09 -7.54 10.63
C ASN A 27 13.63 -7.32 11.07
N ASN A 28 13.00 -8.38 11.59
CA ASN A 28 12.22 -8.44 12.85
C ASN A 28 11.19 -7.35 13.26
N SER A 29 10.71 -6.45 12.40
CA SER A 29 9.78 -5.37 12.82
C SER A 29 8.30 -5.76 12.82
N VAL A 30 7.92 -6.85 12.16
CA VAL A 30 6.50 -7.19 11.93
C VAL A 30 5.90 -8.08 13.03
N TYR A 31 6.72 -8.79 13.81
CA TYR A 31 6.22 -9.74 14.82
C TYR A 31 6.00 -9.13 16.23
N ASN A 32 6.57 -7.95 16.51
CA ASN A 32 6.44 -7.32 17.83
C ASN A 32 5.26 -6.33 17.94
N SER A 33 4.77 -5.78 16.82
CA SER A 33 3.67 -4.79 16.83
C SER A 33 2.32 -5.36 17.27
N VAL A 34 2.13 -6.68 17.16
CA VAL A 34 0.88 -7.35 17.57
C VAL A 34 0.90 -7.71 19.06
N LYS A 35 2.07 -7.90 19.67
CA LYS A 35 2.19 -8.31 21.08
C LYS A 35 2.19 -7.13 22.04
N ASP A 36 2.69 -5.97 21.62
CA ASP A 36 2.66 -4.74 22.42
C ASP A 36 1.26 -4.10 22.48
N ALA A 37 0.40 -4.37 21.50
CA ALA A 37 -0.98 -3.87 21.48
C ALA A 37 -1.94 -4.61 22.43
N LEU A 38 -1.55 -5.79 22.93
CA LEU A 38 -2.44 -6.68 23.70
C LEU A 38 -2.07 -6.84 25.19
N ASN A 39 -0.91 -6.36 25.65
CA ASN A 39 -0.42 -6.65 27.01
C ASN A 39 0.12 -5.46 27.82
N GLY A 40 -0.05 -4.21 27.38
CA GLY A 40 0.39 -3.05 28.17
C GLY A 40 -0.42 -1.79 27.85
N ASN A 41 -1.19 -1.34 28.84
CA ASN A 41 -1.87 -0.02 28.92
C ASN A 41 -3.30 0.11 28.37
N ALA A 42 -4.12 -0.93 28.54
CA ALA A 42 -5.54 -0.68 28.82
C ALA A 42 -5.67 -0.31 30.31
N THR A 43 -6.37 0.79 30.62
CA THR A 43 -6.81 1.23 31.96
C THR A 43 -5.97 2.31 32.67
N GLN A 44 -5.88 3.51 32.09
CA GLN A 44 -5.91 4.76 32.89
C GLN A 44 -6.24 5.97 32.01
N ASN A 45 -7.49 6.08 31.55
CA ASN A 45 -8.01 7.39 31.13
C ASN A 45 -9.04 7.80 32.17
N SER A 46 -8.54 8.40 33.25
CA SER A 46 -9.35 8.94 34.34
C SER A 46 -10.25 10.03 33.80
N VAL A 47 -11.51 9.68 33.61
CA VAL A 47 -12.62 10.63 33.67
C VAL A 47 -12.57 11.26 35.06
N GLY A 48 -12.25 12.56 35.15
CA GLY A 48 -12.38 13.34 36.38
C GLY A 48 -11.12 14.09 36.81
N SER A 49 -10.84 15.22 36.15
CA SER A 49 -10.40 16.49 36.74
C SER A 49 -9.91 17.41 35.62
N VAL A 50 -10.85 17.90 34.81
CA VAL A 50 -10.59 19.11 34.03
C VAL A 50 -10.62 20.26 35.03
N ASP A 51 -9.44 20.63 35.50
CA ASP A 51 -9.19 21.87 36.21
C ASP A 51 -9.60 23.04 35.30
N MET A 52 -10.78 23.57 35.60
CA MET A 52 -11.44 24.69 34.93
C MET A 52 -10.92 26.03 35.48
N SER A 53 -9.61 26.15 35.72
CA SER A 53 -8.95 27.39 36.15
C SER A 53 -7.78 27.80 35.24
N GLY A 54 -7.65 27.14 34.09
CA GLY A 54 -6.62 27.41 33.07
C GLY A 54 -7.19 27.62 31.68
N MET A 55 -8.50 27.90 31.54
CA MET A 55 -9.05 28.46 30.32
C MET A 55 -8.45 29.86 30.16
N THR A 56 -7.20 29.87 29.67
CA THR A 56 -6.65 30.96 28.90
C THR A 56 -7.68 31.14 27.82
N GLN A 57 -8.58 32.10 28.07
CA GLN A 57 -9.54 32.63 27.15
C GLN A 57 -8.74 32.85 25.88
N VAL A 58 -8.84 31.91 24.93
CA VAL A 58 -8.32 32.11 23.59
C VAL A 58 -8.93 33.43 23.21
N ASN A 59 -8.08 34.42 22.99
CA ASN A 59 -8.48 35.75 22.64
C ASN A 59 -9.05 35.68 21.21
N ILE A 60 -10.29 35.20 21.09
CA ILE A 60 -11.07 35.09 19.83
C ILE A 60 -11.46 36.51 19.34
N GLN A 61 -11.06 37.57 20.04
CA GLN A 61 -11.37 38.95 19.67
C GLN A 61 -10.32 39.60 18.76
N GLY A 62 -9.27 38.87 18.34
CA GLY A 62 -8.25 39.39 17.43
C GLY A 62 -7.69 38.42 16.40
N MET A 63 -8.12 37.15 16.40
CA MET A 63 -7.81 36.26 15.28
C MET A 63 -8.84 36.54 14.19
N ASP A 64 -8.42 37.24 13.13
CA ASP A 64 -9.25 37.55 11.97
C ASP A 64 -10.01 36.29 11.55
N LEU A 65 -11.35 36.36 11.50
CA LEU A 65 -12.21 35.24 11.10
C LEU A 65 -11.74 34.67 9.74
N GLU A 66 -11.15 35.52 8.91
CA GLU A 66 -10.50 35.22 7.66
C GLU A 66 -9.27 34.31 7.83
N ALA A 67 -8.39 34.60 8.81
CA ALA A 67 -7.22 33.78 9.14
C ALA A 67 -7.62 32.44 9.78
N ALA A 68 -8.65 32.46 10.64
CA ALA A 68 -9.21 31.25 11.23
C ALA A 68 -9.81 30.33 10.14
N MET A 69 -10.58 30.89 9.19
CA MET A 69 -11.11 30.14 8.06
C MET A 69 -10.02 29.64 7.12
N MET A 70 -9.00 30.45 6.83
CA MET A 70 -7.88 30.03 5.99
C MET A 70 -7.12 28.87 6.65
N ALA A 71 -6.92 28.90 7.97
CA ALA A 71 -6.33 27.80 8.72
C ALA A 71 -7.18 26.51 8.65
N VAL A 72 -8.52 26.63 8.77
CA VAL A 72 -9.43 25.48 8.65
C VAL A 72 -9.43 24.90 7.23
N GLN A 73 -9.47 25.74 6.19
CA GLN A 73 -9.43 25.26 4.80
C GLN A 73 -8.07 24.67 4.45
N SER A 74 -6.97 25.24 4.95
CA SER A 74 -5.63 24.67 4.83
C SER A 74 -5.53 23.31 5.52
N SER A 75 -6.11 23.16 6.71
CA SER A 75 -6.16 21.89 7.43
C SER A 75 -6.96 20.84 6.66
N ARG A 76 -8.10 21.23 6.07
CA ARG A 76 -8.92 20.34 5.23
C ARG A 76 -8.20 19.90 3.96
N ALA A 77 -7.51 20.82 3.29
CA ALA A 77 -6.71 20.52 2.11
C ALA A 77 -5.56 19.56 2.44
N SER A 78 -4.87 19.77 3.58
CA SER A 78 -3.81 18.87 4.05
C SER A 78 -4.34 17.46 4.27
N MET A 79 -5.48 17.31 4.98
CA MET A 79 -6.07 15.99 5.22
C MET A 79 -6.52 15.29 3.93
N LEU A 80 -7.05 16.03 2.95
CA LEU A 80 -7.41 15.46 1.65
C LEU A 80 -6.18 14.97 0.86
N GLU A 81 -5.06 15.70 0.95
CA GLU A 81 -3.79 15.31 0.34
C GLU A 81 -3.20 14.07 1.03
N ASP A 82 -3.24 14.00 2.37
CA ASP A 82 -2.80 12.82 3.13
C ASP A 82 -3.64 11.59 2.75
N GLN A 83 -4.97 11.72 2.70
CA GLN A 83 -5.86 10.65 2.26
C GLN A 83 -5.60 10.23 0.81
N LEU A 84 -5.32 11.18 -0.09
CA LEU A 84 -4.98 10.89 -1.48
C LEU A 84 -3.66 10.10 -1.56
N LYS A 85 -2.64 10.52 -0.80
CA LYS A 85 -1.34 9.85 -0.74
C LYS A 85 -1.46 8.42 -0.21
N ASP A 86 -2.19 8.22 0.89
CA ASP A 86 -2.42 6.90 1.46
C ASP A 86 -3.18 6.00 0.49
N GLN A 87 -4.19 6.55 -0.19
CA GLN A 87 -4.96 5.80 -1.18
C GLN A 87 -4.11 5.43 -2.41
N ILE A 88 -3.20 6.30 -2.86
CA ILE A 88 -2.24 5.99 -3.94
C ILE A 88 -1.28 4.88 -3.50
N ALA A 89 -0.73 4.96 -2.29
CA ALA A 89 0.17 3.94 -1.76
C ALA A 89 -0.54 2.58 -1.64
N SER A 90 -1.79 2.56 -1.18
CA SER A 90 -2.62 1.34 -1.17
C SER A 90 -2.81 0.76 -2.57
N VAL A 91 -3.12 1.59 -3.57
CA VAL A 91 -3.28 1.12 -4.96
C VAL A 91 -1.97 0.58 -5.53
N GLN A 92 -0.84 1.21 -5.23
CA GLN A 92 0.48 0.71 -5.65
C GLN A 92 0.79 -0.65 -5.01
N ALA A 93 0.62 -0.80 -3.70
CA ALA A 93 0.82 -2.07 -3.01
C ALA A 93 -0.10 -3.18 -3.55
N LYS A 94 -1.34 -2.85 -3.91
CA LYS A 94 -2.26 -3.78 -4.57
C LYS A 94 -1.80 -4.16 -5.97
N ASN A 95 -1.33 -3.20 -6.76
CA ASN A 95 -0.76 -3.47 -8.09
C ASN A 95 0.42 -4.44 -8.01
N GLU A 96 1.33 -4.23 -7.06
CA GLU A 96 2.46 -5.14 -6.82
C GLU A 96 1.98 -6.54 -6.42
N THR A 97 1.00 -6.63 -5.53
CA THR A 97 0.43 -7.91 -5.08
C THR A 97 -0.22 -8.66 -6.25
N ILE A 98 -1.02 -7.98 -7.06
CA ILE A 98 -1.66 -8.56 -8.26
C ILE A 98 -0.60 -9.02 -9.26
N SER A 99 0.48 -8.24 -9.46
CA SER A 99 1.58 -8.65 -10.33
C SER A 99 2.25 -9.94 -9.85
N LYS A 100 2.59 -10.03 -8.56
CA LYS A 100 3.17 -11.24 -7.94
C LYS A 100 2.23 -12.44 -8.04
N LEU A 101 0.94 -12.26 -7.76
CA LEU A 101 -0.07 -13.32 -7.89
C LEU A 101 -0.22 -13.80 -9.34
N ASN A 102 -0.18 -12.90 -10.33
CA ASN A 102 -0.23 -13.28 -11.75
C ASN A 102 1.03 -14.05 -12.18
N GLN A 103 2.21 -13.63 -11.73
CA GLN A 103 3.46 -14.38 -11.97
C GLN A 103 3.37 -15.80 -11.40
N LEU A 104 2.86 -15.91 -10.17
CA LEU A 104 2.68 -17.19 -9.52
C LEU A 104 1.62 -18.07 -10.21
N LEU A 105 0.53 -17.47 -10.67
CA LEU A 105 -0.48 -18.16 -11.47
C LEU A 105 0.12 -18.70 -12.78
N GLY A 106 1.04 -17.95 -13.40
CA GLY A 106 1.81 -18.41 -14.56
C GLY A 106 2.66 -19.64 -14.23
N VAL A 107 3.46 -19.57 -13.15
CA VAL A 107 4.28 -20.68 -12.66
C VAL A 107 3.42 -21.92 -12.37
N ILE A 108 2.31 -21.74 -11.66
CA ILE A 108 1.42 -22.83 -11.29
C ILE A 108 0.80 -23.49 -12.53
N ASN A 109 0.32 -22.71 -13.51
CA ASN A 109 -0.21 -23.28 -14.75
C ASN A 109 0.85 -24.01 -15.57
N GLU A 110 2.08 -23.48 -15.62
CA GLU A 110 3.20 -24.13 -16.29
C GLU A 110 3.55 -25.47 -15.63
N GLU A 111 3.59 -25.53 -14.30
CA GLU A 111 3.83 -26.77 -13.57
C GLU A 111 2.66 -27.76 -13.72
N LEU A 112 1.40 -27.30 -13.71
CA LEU A 112 0.25 -28.17 -13.97
C LEU A 112 0.27 -28.75 -15.39
N ALA A 113 0.71 -27.98 -16.38
CA ALA A 113 0.81 -28.44 -17.77
C ALA A 113 1.82 -29.58 -17.96
N LYS A 114 2.79 -29.74 -17.05
CA LYS A 114 3.73 -30.87 -17.05
C LYS A 114 3.08 -32.19 -16.61
N PHE A 115 1.92 -32.14 -15.94
CA PHE A 115 1.19 -33.34 -15.53
C PHE A 115 0.22 -33.80 -16.63
N PRO A 116 0.17 -35.11 -16.95
CA PRO A 116 -0.84 -35.62 -17.87
C PRO A 116 -2.26 -35.47 -17.29
N SER A 117 -3.27 -35.42 -18.17
CA SER A 117 -4.68 -35.14 -17.87
C SER A 117 -5.41 -36.14 -16.96
N GLY A 118 -4.70 -37.09 -16.37
CA GLY A 118 -5.20 -38.05 -15.37
C GLY A 118 -4.22 -38.34 -14.24
N ALA A 119 -3.18 -37.51 -14.06
CA ALA A 119 -2.23 -37.68 -12.96
C ALA A 119 -2.93 -37.56 -11.60
N GLU A 120 -2.60 -38.48 -10.69
CA GLU A 120 -3.15 -38.50 -9.33
C GLU A 120 -2.82 -37.23 -8.55
N ALA A 121 -3.71 -36.85 -7.62
CA ALA A 121 -3.54 -35.65 -6.80
C ALA A 121 -2.31 -35.69 -5.87
N ASN A 122 -1.78 -36.89 -5.59
CA ASN A 122 -0.57 -37.12 -4.80
C ASN A 122 0.73 -37.01 -5.64
N ALA A 123 0.64 -36.81 -6.96
CA ALA A 123 1.80 -36.77 -7.83
C ALA A 123 2.75 -35.67 -7.36
N ALA A 124 4.02 -36.04 -7.13
CA ALA A 124 5.01 -35.15 -6.58
C ALA A 124 5.34 -34.01 -7.56
N VAL A 125 5.30 -32.78 -7.06
CA VAL A 125 5.73 -31.58 -7.79
C VAL A 125 7.16 -31.27 -7.37
N LYS A 126 8.07 -31.15 -8.34
CA LYS A 126 9.40 -30.59 -8.12
C LYS A 126 9.47 -29.23 -8.78
N LEU A 127 9.31 -28.19 -7.97
CA LEU A 127 9.56 -26.82 -8.39
C LEU A 127 11.07 -26.60 -8.51
N GLU A 128 11.50 -25.92 -9.57
CA GLU A 128 12.86 -25.39 -9.66
C GLU A 128 13.08 -24.35 -8.55
N ASP A 129 14.33 -24.21 -8.08
CA ASP A 129 14.66 -23.37 -6.91
C ASP A 129 14.18 -21.92 -7.05
N ASP A 130 14.27 -21.35 -8.27
CA ASP A 130 13.79 -20.00 -8.57
C ASP A 130 12.26 -19.87 -8.47
N LYS A 131 11.52 -20.90 -8.87
CA LYS A 131 10.05 -20.95 -8.76
C LYS A 131 9.64 -21.14 -7.29
N GLY A 132 10.39 -21.93 -6.52
CA GLY A 132 10.20 -22.10 -5.08
C GLY A 132 10.43 -20.82 -4.27
N ALA A 133 11.35 -19.96 -4.72
CA ALA A 133 11.61 -18.66 -4.11
C ALA A 133 10.39 -17.73 -4.16
N MET A 134 9.58 -17.78 -5.23
CA MET A 134 8.37 -16.96 -5.35
C MET A 134 7.32 -17.30 -4.29
N PHE A 135 7.09 -18.60 -4.01
CA PHE A 135 6.19 -19.03 -2.95
C PHE A 135 6.67 -18.54 -1.59
N THR A 136 7.97 -18.63 -1.33
CA THR A 136 8.59 -18.17 -0.08
C THR A 136 8.47 -16.65 0.09
N ALA A 137 8.73 -15.88 -0.98
CA ALA A 137 8.60 -14.43 -0.99
C ALA A 137 7.16 -13.96 -0.72
N MET A 138 6.18 -14.77 -1.11
CA MET A 138 4.76 -14.53 -0.84
C MET A 138 4.28 -15.16 0.48
N SER A 139 5.18 -15.71 1.30
CA SER A 139 4.86 -16.41 2.55
C SER A 139 3.86 -17.56 2.38
N MET A 140 3.86 -18.22 1.21
CA MET A 140 3.02 -19.38 0.93
C MET A 140 3.83 -20.67 1.02
N ALA A 141 3.16 -21.74 1.44
CA ALA A 141 3.76 -23.07 1.47
C ALA A 141 4.08 -23.53 0.04
N ILE A 142 5.29 -24.09 -0.15
CA ILE A 142 5.71 -24.64 -1.43
C ILE A 142 4.90 -25.91 -1.70
N PRO A 143 4.02 -25.95 -2.72
CA PRO A 143 3.19 -27.11 -2.99
C PRO A 143 4.08 -28.29 -3.40
N GLN A 144 3.92 -29.42 -2.71
CA GLN A 144 4.68 -30.66 -2.95
C GLN A 144 3.91 -31.67 -3.80
N THR A 145 2.59 -31.49 -3.95
CA THR A 145 1.74 -32.40 -4.73
C THR A 145 0.88 -31.65 -5.73
N LYS A 146 0.49 -32.33 -6.81
CA LYS A 146 -0.41 -31.80 -7.85
C LYS A 146 -1.71 -31.26 -7.25
N GLY A 147 -2.32 -31.99 -6.31
CA GLY A 147 -3.55 -31.56 -5.64
C GLY A 147 -3.36 -30.30 -4.79
N GLN A 148 -2.21 -30.13 -4.13
CA GLN A 148 -1.91 -28.87 -3.43
C GLN A 148 -1.77 -27.70 -4.41
N LEU A 149 -1.19 -27.97 -5.57
CA LEU A 149 -0.97 -26.98 -6.62
C LEU A 149 -2.29 -26.53 -7.29
N GLU A 150 -3.23 -27.45 -7.51
CA GLU A 150 -4.59 -27.14 -7.98
C GLU A 150 -5.42 -26.37 -6.94
N ASN A 151 -5.32 -26.74 -5.66
CA ASN A 151 -5.98 -25.99 -4.58
C ASN A 151 -5.43 -24.56 -4.48
N LEU A 152 -4.10 -24.42 -4.58
CA LEU A 152 -3.43 -23.13 -4.55
C LEU A 152 -3.76 -22.28 -5.78
N LEU A 153 -3.93 -22.88 -6.97
CA LEU A 153 -4.44 -22.21 -8.16
C LEU A 153 -5.82 -21.57 -7.88
N GLY A 154 -6.73 -22.34 -7.28
CA GLY A 154 -8.07 -21.84 -6.92
C GLY A 154 -8.00 -20.68 -5.93
N GLN A 155 -7.14 -20.79 -4.91
CA GLN A 155 -6.93 -19.73 -3.92
C GLN A 155 -6.35 -18.46 -4.54
N ILE A 156 -5.31 -18.58 -5.36
CA ILE A 156 -4.68 -17.43 -6.03
C ILE A 156 -5.65 -16.76 -6.98
N LYS A 157 -6.44 -17.53 -7.73
CA LYS A 157 -7.48 -16.96 -8.61
C LYS A 157 -8.50 -16.16 -7.80
N SER A 158 -9.00 -16.73 -6.70
CA SER A 158 -9.92 -16.02 -5.80
C SER A 158 -9.29 -14.76 -5.19
N GLN A 159 -8.02 -14.82 -4.79
CA GLN A 159 -7.29 -13.65 -4.28
C GLN A 159 -7.09 -12.58 -5.35
N ILE A 160 -6.76 -12.94 -6.59
CA ILE A 160 -6.66 -12.01 -7.72
C ILE A 160 -8.00 -11.33 -7.96
N ASP A 161 -9.09 -12.10 -7.99
CA ASP A 161 -10.43 -11.56 -8.22
C ASP A 161 -10.82 -10.58 -7.11
N SER A 162 -10.57 -10.95 -5.85
CA SER A 162 -10.82 -10.08 -4.68
C SER A 162 -9.97 -8.81 -4.73
N ALA A 163 -8.67 -8.93 -5.01
CA ALA A 163 -7.73 -7.82 -5.11
C ALA A 163 -8.09 -6.87 -6.26
N SER A 164 -8.47 -7.42 -7.42
CA SER A 164 -8.92 -6.68 -8.60
C SER A 164 -10.20 -5.87 -8.31
N ASN A 165 -11.20 -6.50 -7.68
CA ASN A 165 -12.42 -5.80 -7.28
C ASN A 165 -12.13 -4.67 -6.28
N SER A 166 -11.24 -4.92 -5.32
CA SER A 166 -10.83 -3.90 -4.34
C SER A 166 -10.06 -2.76 -4.99
N GLN A 167 -9.19 -3.04 -5.96
CA GLN A 167 -8.44 -2.06 -6.74
C GLN A 167 -9.37 -1.18 -7.57
N GLN A 168 -10.40 -1.74 -8.20
CA GLN A 168 -11.40 -0.97 -8.94
C GLN A 168 -12.13 0.03 -8.03
N MET A 169 -12.53 -0.39 -6.83
CA MET A 169 -13.13 0.52 -5.84
C MET A 169 -12.16 1.61 -5.40
N ASP A 170 -10.91 1.26 -5.15
CA ASP A 170 -9.89 2.23 -4.75
C ASP A 170 -9.60 3.24 -5.86
N MET A 171 -9.68 2.85 -7.12
CA MET A 171 -9.56 3.77 -8.25
C MET A 171 -10.72 4.76 -8.30
N LEU A 172 -11.96 4.31 -8.03
CA LEU A 172 -13.11 5.21 -7.90
C LEU A 172 -12.94 6.17 -6.71
N ARG A 173 -12.38 5.69 -5.59
CA ARG A 173 -12.05 6.55 -4.44
C ARG A 173 -10.96 7.56 -4.78
N LEU A 174 -9.92 7.17 -5.51
CA LEU A 174 -8.88 8.08 -5.98
C LEU A 174 -9.45 9.17 -6.87
N GLN A 175 -10.32 8.81 -7.82
CA GLN A 175 -11.00 9.79 -8.66
C GLN A 175 -11.85 10.75 -7.82
N SER A 176 -12.62 10.23 -6.86
CA SER A 176 -13.44 11.05 -5.96
C SER A 176 -12.59 11.98 -5.08
N LEU A 177 -11.50 11.49 -4.49
CA LEU A 177 -10.57 12.28 -3.67
C LEU A 177 -9.88 13.35 -4.50
N THR A 178 -9.45 13.01 -5.73
CA THR A 178 -8.83 13.97 -6.66
C THR A 178 -9.82 15.09 -7.02
N ASN A 179 -11.08 14.75 -7.30
CA ASN A 179 -12.11 15.75 -7.58
C ASN A 179 -12.36 16.65 -6.36
N LYS A 180 -12.55 16.08 -5.17
CA LYS A 180 -12.74 16.84 -3.92
C LYS A 180 -11.55 17.75 -3.60
N ARG A 181 -10.33 17.28 -3.87
CA ARG A 181 -9.10 18.04 -3.72
C ARG A 181 -9.10 19.25 -4.66
N ASN A 182 -9.40 19.04 -5.94
CA ASN A 182 -9.44 20.12 -6.92
C ASN A 182 -10.52 21.16 -6.57
N GLU A 183 -11.72 20.73 -6.18
CA GLU A 183 -12.77 21.63 -5.69
C GLU A 183 -12.34 22.43 -4.44
N ALA A 184 -11.65 21.79 -3.49
CA ALA A 184 -11.10 22.46 -2.32
C ALA A 184 -10.03 23.50 -2.71
N PHE A 185 -9.18 23.20 -3.71
CA PHE A 185 -8.20 24.16 -4.22
C PHE A 185 -8.84 25.33 -4.97
N ASP A 186 -9.88 25.09 -5.76
CA ASP A 186 -10.60 26.13 -6.49
C ASP A 186 -11.32 27.08 -5.52
N THR A 187 -12.00 26.52 -4.52
CA THR A 187 -12.66 27.31 -3.46
C THR A 187 -11.65 28.12 -2.64
N MET A 188 -10.49 27.55 -2.30
CA MET A 188 -9.41 28.27 -1.63
C MET A 188 -8.84 29.39 -2.50
N THR A 189 -8.62 29.14 -3.79
CA THR A 189 -8.11 30.15 -4.73
C THR A 189 -9.10 31.31 -4.89
N ASN A 190 -10.40 31.01 -5.02
CA ASN A 190 -11.44 32.01 -5.11
C ASN A 190 -11.59 32.81 -3.81
N PHE A 191 -11.44 32.16 -2.66
CA PHE A 191 -11.43 32.84 -1.37
C PHE A 191 -10.25 33.81 -1.25
N ILE A 192 -9.03 33.38 -1.58
CA ILE A 192 -7.83 34.25 -1.55
C ILE A 192 -7.99 35.44 -2.49
N LYS A 193 -8.49 35.23 -3.72
CA LYS A 193 -8.77 36.34 -4.65
C LYS A 193 -9.76 37.34 -4.05
N LYS A 194 -10.87 36.85 -3.49
CA LYS A 194 -11.87 37.72 -2.86
C LYS A 194 -11.31 38.49 -1.66
N MET A 195 -10.40 37.90 -0.89
CA MET A 195 -9.69 38.60 0.19
C MET A 195 -8.75 39.68 -0.35
N GLN A 196 -7.99 39.37 -1.40
CA GLN A 196 -7.09 40.33 -2.03
C GLN A 196 -7.87 41.52 -2.60
N ASP A 197 -8.99 41.28 -3.28
CA ASP A 197 -9.86 42.31 -3.82
C ASP A 197 -10.50 43.14 -2.69
N SER A 198 -10.94 42.50 -1.59
CA SER A 198 -11.46 43.17 -0.39
C SER A 198 -10.41 44.10 0.22
N ARG A 199 -9.19 43.62 0.44
CA ARG A 199 -8.07 44.42 0.96
C ARG A 199 -7.70 45.56 0.00
N SER A 200 -7.68 45.30 -1.30
CA SER A 200 -7.44 46.30 -2.34
C SER A 200 -8.52 47.38 -2.34
N SER A 201 -9.79 47.01 -2.21
CA SER A 201 -10.92 47.95 -2.12
C SER A 201 -10.90 48.78 -0.84
N VAL A 202 -10.54 48.19 0.30
CA VAL A 202 -10.36 48.92 1.58
C VAL A 202 -9.21 49.92 1.46
N ILE A 203 -8.06 49.51 0.90
CA ILE A 203 -6.94 50.42 0.64
C ILE A 203 -7.32 51.51 -0.37
N GLY A 204 -8.07 51.14 -1.42
CA GLY A 204 -8.53 52.07 -2.46
C GLY A 204 -9.50 53.13 -1.94
N ASN A 205 -10.40 52.77 -1.02
CA ASN A 205 -11.35 53.70 -0.39
C ASN A 205 -10.71 54.57 0.71
N MET A 206 -9.50 54.24 1.18
CA MET A 206 -8.75 55.03 2.17
C MET A 206 -7.74 56.01 1.54
N ARG A 207 -7.64 56.04 0.20
CA ARG A 207 -6.75 56.94 -0.54
C ARG A 207 -7.49 58.16 -1.10
#